data_AF-A0A958JX72-F1
#
_entry.id   AF-A0A958JX72-F1
#
_cell.length_a   1.000
_cell.length_b   1.000
_cell.length_c   1.000
_cell.angle_alpha   90.00
_cell.angle_beta   90.00
_cell.angle_gamma   90.00
#
_symmetry.space_group_name_H-M   'P 1'
#
loop_
_entity.id
_entity.type
_entity.pdbx_description
1 polymer ?
#
loop_
_entity_poly.entity_id
_entity_poly.type
_entity_poly.pdbx_seq_one_letter_code
_entity_poly.pdbx_strand_id
1 'polypeptide(L)'
;MSHYYNEVVYWLQQYGNTGAPDKQAVETFVEVETDEKVRALRGQLYAISQGKLNEPQMDKVIGKARKLRHGSYEDWAKVMLLWMSGLRG
;
A
#
# COMPACT_ATOMS: atom_id res chain seq x y z
N MET A 1 18.59 -6.96 -2.70
CA MET A 1 17.40 -6.39 -2.03
C MET A 1 16.18 -7.16 -2.52
N SER A 2 15.36 -7.68 -1.61
CA SER A 2 14.21 -8.52 -1.95
C SER A 2 13.18 -7.71 -2.76
N HIS A 3 12.94 -8.11 -4.01
CA HIS A 3 12.07 -7.44 -5.00
C HIS A 3 10.56 -7.54 -4.69
N TYR A 4 10.18 -8.12 -3.55
CA TYR A 4 8.81 -8.56 -3.27
C TYR A 4 7.78 -7.43 -3.08
N TYR A 5 8.21 -6.16 -2.92
CA TYR A 5 7.31 -5.05 -2.56
C TYR A 5 7.62 -3.73 -3.28
N ASN A 6 8.17 -3.79 -4.50
CA ASN A 6 8.66 -2.60 -5.20
C ASN A 6 7.60 -1.50 -5.36
N GLU A 7 6.33 -1.85 -5.58
CA GLU A 7 5.27 -0.86 -5.79
C GLU A 7 4.78 -0.27 -4.47
N VAL A 8 4.71 -1.08 -3.40
CA VAL A 8 4.45 -0.56 -2.05
C VAL A 8 5.57 0.39 -1.60
N VAL A 9 6.83 0.02 -1.84
CA VAL A 9 7.99 0.88 -1.54
C VAL A 9 7.90 2.18 -2.33
N TYR A 10 7.65 2.09 -3.64
CA TYR A 10 7.49 3.26 -4.49
C TYR A 10 6.37 4.18 -3.99
N TRP A 11 5.18 3.62 -3.75
CA TRP A 11 4.04 4.38 -3.23
C TRP A 11 4.37 5.07 -1.90
N LEU A 12 5.02 4.36 -0.98
CA LEU A 12 5.44 4.94 0.32
C LEU A 12 6.42 6.10 0.16
N GLN A 13 7.41 5.95 -0.73
CA GLN A 13 8.44 6.96 -0.95
C GLN A 13 7.88 8.22 -1.63
N GLN A 14 6.96 8.05 -2.58
CA GLN A 14 6.44 9.17 -3.37
C GLN A 14 5.19 9.81 -2.75
N TYR A 15 4.33 9.03 -2.10
CA TYR A 15 3.01 9.47 -1.65
C TYR A 15 2.78 9.22 -0.16
N GLY A 16 3.02 7.99 0.32
CA GLY A 16 2.64 7.56 1.66
C GLY A 16 3.42 8.21 2.81
N ASN A 17 4.64 8.69 2.59
CA ASN A 17 5.47 9.31 3.65
C ASN A 17 5.53 10.85 3.57
N THR A 18 4.63 11.47 2.82
CA THR A 18 4.57 12.93 2.62
C THR A 18 3.91 13.69 3.78
N GLY A 19 3.42 12.99 4.81
CA GLY A 19 2.64 13.55 5.92
C GLY A 19 1.13 13.59 5.66
N ALA A 20 0.69 13.33 4.43
CA ALA A 20 -0.71 13.13 4.10
C ALA A 20 -1.27 11.83 4.71
N PRO A 21 -2.57 11.78 5.06
CA PRO A 21 -3.23 10.52 5.44
C PRO A 21 -3.16 9.51 4.30
N ASP A 22 -3.03 8.21 4.63
CA ASP A 22 -2.91 7.13 3.64
C ASP A 22 -4.05 7.15 2.60
N LYS A 23 -5.28 7.53 3.01
CA LYS A 23 -6.41 7.69 2.08
C LYS A 23 -6.15 8.74 0.99
N GLN A 24 -5.70 9.93 1.39
CA GLN A 24 -5.37 11.00 0.45
C GLN A 24 -4.19 10.61 -0.44
N ALA A 25 -3.17 9.97 0.12
CA ALA A 25 -2.02 9.48 -0.64
C ALA A 25 -2.41 8.40 -1.67
N VAL A 26 -3.42 7.57 -1.38
CA VAL A 26 -4.01 6.63 -2.35
C VAL A 26 -4.77 7.37 -3.43
N GLU A 27 -5.58 8.36 -3.07
CA GLU A 27 -6.35 9.17 -4.02
C GLU A 27 -5.42 9.85 -5.03
N THR A 28 -4.39 10.56 -4.55
CA THR A 28 -3.38 11.20 -5.42
C THR A 28 -2.65 10.19 -6.30
N PHE A 29 -2.23 9.04 -5.75
CA PHE A 29 -1.55 8.02 -6.54
C PHE A 29 -2.44 7.49 -7.67
N VAL A 30 -3.71 7.16 -7.39
CA VAL A 30 -4.64 6.64 -8.39
C VAL A 30 -4.97 7.69 -9.46
N GLU A 31 -5.01 8.96 -9.09
CA GLU A 31 -5.27 10.06 -10.02
C GLU A 31 -4.09 10.31 -10.98
N VAL A 32 -2.86 10.32 -10.45
CA VAL A 32 -1.65 10.74 -11.16
C VAL A 32 -0.99 9.62 -11.95
N GLU A 33 -0.99 8.39 -11.43
CA GLU A 33 -0.21 7.28 -12.01
C GLU A 33 -0.96 6.54 -13.13
N THR A 34 -0.18 5.79 -13.92
CA THR A 34 -0.73 4.96 -15.00
C THR A 34 -1.53 3.77 -14.46
N ASP A 35 -2.44 3.24 -15.27
CA ASP A 35 -3.23 2.08 -14.89
C ASP A 35 -2.38 0.84 -14.61
N GLU A 36 -1.24 0.67 -15.29
CA GLU A 36 -0.29 -0.40 -14.99
C GLU A 36 0.27 -0.27 -13.58
N LYS A 37 0.67 0.95 -13.17
CA LYS A 37 1.18 1.23 -11.83
C LYS A 37 0.11 1.02 -10.76
N VAL A 38 -1.12 1.49 -11.02
CA VAL A 38 -2.26 1.27 -10.15
C VAL A 38 -2.58 -0.22 -9.99
N ARG A 39 -2.60 -0.98 -11.09
CA ARG A 39 -2.82 -2.44 -11.06
C ARG A 39 -1.71 -3.18 -10.34
N ALA A 40 -0.45 -2.77 -10.53
CA ALA A 40 0.69 -3.40 -9.88
C ALA A 40 0.68 -3.18 -8.36
N LEU A 41 0.37 -1.96 -7.89
CA LEU A 41 0.18 -1.71 -6.46
C LEU A 41 -1.00 -2.51 -5.89
N ARG A 42 -2.15 -2.53 -6.58
CA ARG A 42 -3.31 -3.38 -6.19
C ARG A 42 -2.91 -4.84 -6.04
N GLY A 43 -2.12 -5.39 -6.96
CA GLY A 43 -1.65 -6.77 -6.89
C GLY A 43 -0.81 -7.06 -5.64
N GLN A 44 0.10 -6.15 -5.28
CA GLN A 44 0.92 -6.30 -4.07
C GLN A 44 0.09 -6.14 -2.78
N LEU A 45 -0.80 -5.15 -2.74
CA LEU A 45 -1.72 -4.97 -1.61
C LEU A 45 -2.65 -6.18 -1.46
N TYR A 46 -3.12 -6.77 -2.56
CA TYR A 46 -3.91 -7.99 -2.51
C TYR A 46 -3.11 -9.14 -1.90
N ALA A 47 -1.87 -9.37 -2.33
CA ALA A 47 -1.01 -10.39 -1.74
C ALA A 47 -0.81 -10.18 -0.22
N ILE A 48 -0.57 -8.94 0.20
CA ILE A 48 -0.45 -8.56 1.62
C ILE A 48 -1.77 -8.86 2.35
N SER A 49 -2.92 -8.50 1.79
CA SER A 49 -4.24 -8.74 2.41
C SER A 49 -4.55 -10.22 2.66
N GLN A 50 -3.93 -11.11 1.90
CA GLN A 50 -4.06 -12.57 2.02
C GLN A 50 -3.05 -13.17 3.03
N GLY A 51 -2.31 -12.34 3.78
CA GLY A 51 -1.26 -12.80 4.69
C GLY A 51 -0.03 -13.37 3.98
N LYS A 52 0.12 -13.16 2.66
CA LYS A 52 1.32 -13.55 1.91
C LYS A 52 2.42 -12.51 2.11
N LEU A 53 2.84 -12.35 3.37
CA LEU A 53 3.81 -11.35 3.78
C LEU A 53 4.92 -11.93 4.65
N ASN A 54 6.10 -11.31 4.55
CA ASN A 54 7.17 -11.50 5.52
C ASN A 54 7.11 -10.34 6.52
N GLU A 55 6.58 -10.61 7.70
CA GLU A 55 6.27 -9.57 8.70
C GLU A 55 7.51 -8.75 9.14
N PRO A 56 8.68 -9.35 9.45
CA PRO A 56 9.91 -8.59 9.67
C PRO A 56 10.31 -7.67 8.51
N GLN A 57 10.01 -8.05 7.27
CA GLN A 57 10.25 -7.21 6.10
C GLN A 57 9.23 -6.07 6.00
N MET A 58 7.96 -6.31 6.35
CA MET A 58 6.91 -5.28 6.39
C MET A 58 7.18 -4.20 7.44
N ASP A 59 7.68 -4.59 8.60
CA ASP A 59 8.13 -3.64 9.62
C ASP A 59 9.20 -2.67 9.11
N LYS A 60 10.09 -3.13 8.21
CA LYS A 60 11.12 -2.30 7.59
C LYS A 60 10.61 -1.46 6.42
N VAL A 61 9.66 -1.99 5.65
CA VAL A 61 9.14 -1.34 4.44
C VAL A 61 8.05 -0.33 4.78
N ILE A 62 6.97 -0.80 5.41
CA ILE A 62 5.73 -0.03 5.65
C ILE A 62 5.83 0.78 6.94
N GLY A 63 6.55 0.22 7.93
CA GLY A 63 6.69 0.79 9.26
C GLY A 63 5.60 0.34 10.23
N LYS A 64 6.00 0.13 11.48
CA LYS A 64 5.12 -0.36 12.57
C LYS A 64 3.93 0.55 12.87
N ALA A 65 4.04 1.84 12.58
CA ALA A 65 2.96 2.80 12.84
C ALA A 65 1.68 2.48 12.05
N ARG A 66 1.80 1.98 10.81
CA ARG A 66 0.63 1.57 10.00
C ARG A 66 -0.01 0.30 10.55
N LYS A 67 0.82 -0.69 10.92
CA LYS A 67 0.35 -1.90 11.61
C LYS A 67 -0.44 -1.56 12.87
N LEU A 68 0.09 -0.66 13.72
CA LEU A 68 -0.57 -0.27 14.97
C LEU A 68 -1.90 0.46 14.73
N ARG A 69 -1.97 1.35 13.74
CA ARG A 69 -3.20 2.09 13.41
C ARG A 69 -4.32 1.21 12.87
N HIS A 70 -3.97 0.15 12.13
CA HIS A 70 -4.93 -0.72 11.45
C HIS A 70 -5.09 -2.10 12.11
N GLY A 71 -4.34 -2.39 13.17
CA GLY A 71 -4.29 -3.69 13.84
C GLY A 71 -3.34 -4.70 13.18
N SER A 72 -3.29 -4.73 11.84
CA SER A 72 -2.43 -5.63 11.06
C SER A 72 -2.01 -5.02 9.72
N TYR A 73 -1.02 -5.63 9.04
CA TYR A 73 -0.66 -5.23 7.68
C TYR A 73 -1.72 -5.68 6.66
N GLU A 74 -2.36 -6.81 6.94
CA GLU A 74 -3.46 -7.37 6.18
C GLU A 74 -4.64 -6.40 6.15
N ASP A 75 -5.04 -5.89 7.31
CA ASP A 75 -6.18 -4.98 7.43
C ASP A 75 -5.86 -3.59 6.87
N TRP A 76 -4.62 -3.10 7.07
CA TRP A 76 -4.14 -1.93 6.36
C TRP A 76 -4.28 -2.10 4.83
N ALA A 77 -3.84 -3.23 4.28
CA ALA A 77 -3.92 -3.48 2.85
C ALA A 77 -5.36 -3.62 2.34
N LYS A 78 -6.27 -4.24 3.12
CA LYS A 78 -7.71 -4.30 2.79
C LYS A 78 -8.33 -2.90 2.72
N VAL A 79 -8.01 -2.04 3.68
CA VAL A 79 -8.51 -0.67 3.72
C VAL A 79 -7.98 0.13 2.52
N MET A 80 -6.70 0.00 2.20
CA MET A 80 -6.11 0.59 1.00
C MET A 80 -6.82 0.15 -0.28
N LEU A 81 -7.05 -1.16 -0.45
CA LEU A 81 -7.76 -1.73 -1.60
C LEU A 81 -9.20 -1.22 -1.72
N LEU A 82 -9.90 -1.09 -0.58
CA LEU A 82 -11.25 -0.54 -0.53
C LEU A 82 -11.30 0.91 -1.01
N TRP A 83 -10.31 1.73 -0.65
CA TRP A 83 -10.23 3.09 -1.18
C TRP A 83 -9.92 3.09 -2.67
N MET A 84 -8.97 2.26 -3.10
CA MET A 84 -8.62 2.16 -4.52
C MET A 84 -9.79 1.70 -5.40
N SER A 85 -10.65 0.80 -4.93
CA SER A 85 -11.80 0.31 -5.71
C SER A 85 -12.87 1.38 -5.93
N GLY A 86 -13.00 2.34 -5.00
CA GLY A 86 -13.93 3.47 -5.14
C GLY A 86 -13.48 4.57 -6.11
N LEU A 87 -12.22 4.56 -6.56
CA LEU A 87 -11.61 5.66 -7.32
C LEU A 87 -11.46 5.36 -8.83
N ARG A 88 -11.29 4.09 -9.20
CA ARG A 88 -11.24 3.63 -10.60
C ARG A 88 -11.80 2.19 -10.66
N GLY A 89 -13.00 2.04 -11.21
CA GLY A 89 -13.65 0.76 -11.50
C GLY A 89 -13.19 0.20 -12.84
#